data_AF-A0A1W9SLF9-F1
#
_entry.id   AF-A0A1W9SLF9-F1
#
_cell.length_a   1.000
_cell.length_b   1.000
_cell.length_c   1.000
_cell.angle_alpha   90.00
_cell.angle_beta   90.00
_cell.angle_gamma   90.00
#
_symmetry.space_group_name_H-M   'P 1'
#
loop_
_entity.id
_entity.type
_entity.pdbx_description
1 polymer ?
#
loop_
_entity_poly.entity_id
_entity_poly.type
_entity_poly.pdbx_seq_one_letter_code
_entity_poly.pdbx_strand_id
1 'polypeptide(L)'
;MRTVKFSVLVSALFLLIGFNANAQDGNTILKKLDEVMYSPKDMTGNTEIILIDKAGKKKTRKATTIQKGTDKRLFRFTAPSSQAGIATLSLPNDVMYLYMPAFGKERRISSSVKSQKFAGTDFAYEDMEAKLFVKKYTAKLLKKEGNLLVHIPGKLAYRLL
;
A
#
# COMPACT_ATOMS: atom_id res chain seq x y z
N MET A 1 -40.40 2.26 -52.62
CA MET A 1 -39.68 3.11 -51.64
C MET A 1 -40.32 2.96 -50.26
N ARG A 2 -39.68 2.26 -49.29
CA ARG A 2 -39.89 2.36 -47.82
C ARG A 2 -39.25 1.15 -47.08
N THR A 3 -37.96 0.92 -47.24
CA THR A 3 -37.20 -0.07 -46.44
C THR A 3 -36.08 0.56 -45.60
N VAL A 4 -35.80 1.85 -45.83
CA VAL A 4 -34.67 2.57 -45.20
C VAL A 4 -34.86 2.79 -43.70
N LYS A 5 -36.10 2.78 -43.18
CA LYS A 5 -36.36 3.07 -41.75
C LYS A 5 -35.93 1.94 -40.80
N PHE A 6 -35.97 0.68 -41.24
CA PHE A 6 -35.60 -0.46 -40.39
C PHE A 6 -34.08 -0.65 -40.32
N SER A 7 -33.38 -0.43 -41.45
CA SER A 7 -31.92 -0.49 -41.51
C SER A 7 -31.28 0.58 -40.61
N VAL A 8 -31.82 1.79 -40.56
CA VAL A 8 -31.31 2.87 -39.70
C VAL A 8 -31.47 2.53 -38.20
N LEU A 9 -32.55 1.84 -37.83
CA LEU A 9 -32.78 1.44 -36.44
C LEU A 9 -31.81 0.33 -35.99
N VAL A 10 -31.50 -0.63 -36.87
CA VAL A 10 -30.53 -1.69 -36.59
C VAL A 10 -29.10 -1.13 -36.51
N SER A 11 -28.76 -0.18 -37.37
CA SER A 11 -27.47 0.53 -37.31
C SER A 11 -27.32 1.37 -36.03
N ALA A 12 -28.40 2.02 -35.58
CA ALA A 12 -28.41 2.76 -34.32
C ALA A 12 -28.27 1.85 -33.09
N LEU A 13 -28.84 0.64 -33.14
CA LEU A 13 -28.69 -0.36 -32.08
C LEU A 13 -27.27 -0.93 -32.02
N PHE A 14 -26.60 -1.12 -33.17
CA PHE A 14 -25.20 -1.53 -33.23
C PHE A 14 -24.22 -0.47 -32.67
N LEU A 15 -24.54 0.81 -32.81
CA LEU A 15 -23.75 1.92 -32.24
C LEU A 15 -23.84 1.99 -30.70
N LEU A 16 -24.89 1.45 -30.09
CA LEU A 16 -25.07 1.42 -28.62
C LEU A 16 -24.29 0.28 -27.92
N ILE A 17 -23.86 -0.75 -28.66
CA ILE A 17 -23.19 -1.93 -28.09
C ILE A 17 -21.65 -1.76 -28.09
N GLY A 18 -21.12 -0.77 -28.82
CA GLY A 18 -19.70 -0.65 -29.13
C GLY A 18 -18.80 0.09 -28.13
N PHE A 19 -19.33 0.68 -27.04
CA PHE A 19 -18.52 1.47 -26.10
C PHE A 19 -18.34 0.79 -24.74
N ASN A 20 -17.84 -0.44 -24.72
CA ASN A 20 -17.09 -0.91 -23.55
C ASN A 20 -15.68 -0.35 -23.66
N ALA A 21 -15.52 0.92 -23.30
CA ALA A 21 -14.20 1.49 -23.07
C ALA A 21 -13.52 0.63 -21.99
N ASN A 22 -12.45 -0.07 -22.39
CA ASN A 22 -11.61 -0.86 -21.49
C ASN A 22 -10.84 0.08 -20.56
N ALA A 23 -11.55 0.68 -19.61
CA ALA A 23 -10.93 1.33 -18.47
C ALA A 23 -10.31 0.22 -17.62
N GLN A 24 -8.99 0.23 -17.49
CA GLN A 24 -8.28 -0.71 -16.63
C GLN A 24 -8.84 -0.56 -15.21
N ASP A 25 -9.47 -1.62 -14.69
CA ASP A 25 -10.00 -1.63 -13.34
C ASP A 25 -8.88 -1.32 -12.34
N GLY A 26 -9.11 -0.37 -11.43
CA GLY A 26 -8.13 0.05 -10.42
C GLY A 26 -7.63 -1.13 -9.60
N ASN A 27 -8.49 -2.12 -9.35
CA ASN A 27 -8.10 -3.33 -8.62
C ASN A 27 -7.17 -4.23 -9.43
N THR A 28 -7.25 -4.23 -10.78
CA THR A 28 -6.26 -4.93 -11.62
C THR A 28 -4.89 -4.28 -11.50
N ILE A 29 -4.81 -2.97 -11.30
CA ILE A 29 -3.54 -2.28 -11.02
C ILE A 29 -3.00 -2.71 -9.65
N LEU A 30 -3.85 -2.75 -8.61
CA LEU A 30 -3.43 -3.22 -7.28
C LEU A 30 -2.94 -4.67 -7.30
N LYS A 31 -3.58 -5.56 -8.06
CA LYS A 31 -3.12 -6.94 -8.24
C LYS A 31 -1.72 -7.01 -8.85
N LYS A 32 -1.46 -6.25 -9.92
CA LYS A 32 -0.13 -6.17 -10.54
C LYS A 32 0.91 -5.58 -9.59
N LEU A 33 0.54 -4.56 -8.81
CA LEU A 33 1.40 -4.00 -7.77
C LEU A 33 1.78 -5.08 -6.75
N ASP A 34 0.80 -5.84 -6.26
CA ASP A 34 1.03 -6.93 -5.31
C ASP A 34 1.93 -8.02 -5.90
N GLU A 35 1.71 -8.44 -7.15
CA GLU A 35 2.55 -9.42 -7.86
C GLU A 35 4.01 -9.00 -7.94
N VAL A 36 4.27 -7.71 -8.20
CA VAL A 36 5.65 -7.18 -8.27
C VAL A 36 6.26 -7.07 -6.86
N MET A 37 5.56 -6.41 -5.93
CA MET A 37 6.04 -6.12 -4.58
C MET A 37 6.27 -7.38 -3.73
N TYR A 38 5.49 -8.42 -3.98
CA TYR A 38 5.55 -9.70 -3.27
C TYR A 38 6.01 -10.85 -4.19
N SER A 39 6.71 -10.55 -5.28
CA SER A 39 7.29 -11.57 -6.17
C SER A 39 8.25 -12.54 -5.45
N PRO A 40 9.09 -12.12 -4.48
CA PRO A 40 9.90 -13.05 -3.70
C PRO A 40 9.04 -13.78 -2.67
N LYS A 41 9.30 -15.08 -2.47
CA LYS A 41 8.64 -15.87 -1.42
C LYS A 41 8.86 -15.27 -0.03
N ASP A 42 10.10 -14.93 0.29
CA ASP A 42 10.53 -14.34 1.56
C ASP A 42 11.48 -13.17 1.25
N MET A 43 11.58 -12.19 2.15
CA MET A 43 12.39 -10.99 1.95
C MET A 43 13.12 -10.59 3.23
N THR A 44 14.38 -10.19 3.09
CA THR A 44 15.13 -9.46 4.13
C THR A 44 15.62 -8.16 3.54
N GLY A 45 15.61 -7.09 4.33
CA GLY A 45 16.08 -5.77 3.89
C GLY A 45 16.69 -4.97 5.02
N ASN A 46 17.70 -4.17 4.68
CA ASN A 46 18.22 -3.11 5.53
C ASN A 46 17.63 -1.78 5.06
N THR A 47 17.18 -0.96 6.00
CA THR A 47 16.54 0.33 5.70
C THR A 47 17.25 1.43 6.47
N GLU A 48 17.58 2.52 5.77
CA GLU A 48 18.01 3.78 6.37
C GLU A 48 16.90 4.81 6.22
N ILE A 49 16.49 5.41 7.33
CA ILE A 49 15.42 6.42 7.40
C ILE A 49 16.05 7.74 7.79
N ILE A 50 15.95 8.73 6.91
CA ILE A 50 16.44 10.09 7.13
C ILE A 50 15.24 10.97 7.44
N LEU A 51 15.10 11.34 8.70
CA LEU A 51 14.07 12.28 9.18
C LEU A 51 14.61 13.70 9.04
N ILE A 52 13.85 14.57 8.38
CA ILE A 52 14.21 15.97 8.16
C ILE A 52 13.11 16.82 8.81
N ASP A 53 13.49 17.67 9.76
CA ASP A 53 12.51 18.57 10.40
C ASP A 53 12.27 19.86 9.58
N LYS A 54 11.36 20.70 10.06
CA LYS A 54 10.99 21.96 9.39
C LYS A 54 12.16 22.94 9.25
N ALA A 55 13.18 22.84 10.11
CA ALA A 55 14.39 23.66 10.07
C ALA A 55 15.50 23.03 9.20
N GLY A 56 15.23 21.88 8.57
CA GLY A 56 16.18 21.16 7.72
C GLY A 56 17.15 20.25 8.48
N LYS A 57 17.02 20.13 9.81
CA LYS A 57 17.92 19.28 10.61
C LYS A 57 17.59 17.81 10.35
N LYS A 58 18.64 17.02 10.12
CA LYS A 58 18.53 15.60 9.79
C LYS A 58 18.78 14.71 11.01
N LYS A 59 18.00 13.64 11.13
CA LYS A 59 18.23 12.52 12.04
C LYS A 59 18.13 11.21 11.27
N THR A 60 19.13 10.36 11.40
CA THR A 60 19.17 9.08 10.70
C THR A 60 18.82 7.93 11.64
N ARG A 61 18.03 6.97 11.14
CA ARG A 61 17.75 5.70 11.81
C ARG A 61 18.05 4.57 10.86
N LYS A 62 18.44 3.42 11.40
CA LYS A 62 18.63 2.18 10.65
C LYS A 62 17.71 1.11 11.19
N ALA A 63 17.23 0.24 10.30
CA ALA A 63 16.35 -0.85 10.65
C ALA A 63 16.60 -2.06 9.76
N THR A 64 16.17 -3.22 10.24
CA THR A 64 16.06 -4.45 9.47
C THR A 64 14.59 -4.82 9.30
N THR A 65 14.27 -5.36 8.14
CA THR A 65 12.98 -5.97 7.85
C THR A 65 13.21 -7.43 7.49
N ILE A 66 12.42 -8.32 8.09
CA ILE A 66 12.34 -9.73 7.71
C ILE A 66 10.87 -10.02 7.43
N GLN A 67 10.59 -10.56 6.25
CA GLN A 67 9.26 -10.91 5.81
C GLN A 67 9.24 -12.37 5.36
N LYS A 68 8.20 -13.08 5.79
CA LYS A 68 7.96 -14.48 5.43
C LYS A 68 6.62 -14.56 4.70
N GLY A 69 6.63 -14.99 3.44
CA GLY A 69 5.44 -14.94 2.59
C GLY A 69 4.94 -13.52 2.37
N THR A 70 3.62 -13.36 2.33
CA THR A 70 2.95 -12.08 2.05
C THR A 70 2.23 -11.47 3.26
N ASP A 71 2.26 -12.15 4.41
CA ASP A 71 1.39 -11.89 5.55
C ASP A 71 2.09 -11.84 6.92
N LYS A 72 3.42 -12.02 6.96
CA LYS A 72 4.24 -11.93 8.18
C LYS A 72 5.44 -11.04 7.94
N ARG A 73 5.61 -10.02 8.79
CA ARG A 73 6.74 -9.10 8.70
C ARG A 73 7.17 -8.61 10.08
N LEU A 74 8.47 -8.70 10.33
CA LEU A 74 9.15 -8.08 11.46
C LEU A 74 9.93 -6.88 10.94
N PHE A 75 9.64 -5.70 11.47
CA PHE A 75 10.46 -4.51 11.30
C PHE A 75 11.13 -4.20 12.63
N ARG A 76 12.44 -3.95 12.66
CA ARG A 76 13.19 -3.67 13.89
C ARG A 76 14.22 -2.58 13.66
N PHE A 77 14.19 -1.53 14.48
CA PHE A 77 15.25 -0.54 14.50
C PHE A 77 16.55 -1.15 15.02
N THR A 78 17.66 -0.85 14.35
CA THR A 78 19.03 -1.26 14.72
C THR A 78 19.89 -0.08 15.14
N ALA A 79 19.56 1.15 14.71
CA ALA A 79 20.24 2.37 15.14
C ALA A 79 19.29 3.59 15.10
N PRO A 80 19.54 4.64 15.89
CA PRO A 80 20.58 4.77 16.92
C PRO A 80 20.29 3.90 18.16
N SER A 81 21.26 3.79 19.08
CA SER A 81 21.12 2.98 20.31
C SER A 81 19.85 3.28 21.11
N SER A 82 19.43 4.56 21.15
CA SER A 82 18.21 5.00 21.84
C SER A 82 16.91 4.48 21.22
N GLN A 83 16.95 3.95 20.00
CA GLN A 83 15.79 3.36 19.31
C GLN A 83 16.00 1.88 18.97
N ALA A 84 17.24 1.39 19.09
CA ALA A 84 17.60 0.02 18.76
C ALA A 84 16.73 -0.98 19.53
N GLY A 85 16.19 -1.96 18.82
CA GLY A 85 15.32 -3.00 19.37
C GLY A 85 13.83 -2.67 19.33
N ILE A 86 13.42 -1.39 19.17
CA ILE A 86 11.99 -1.08 18.92
C ILE A 86 11.58 -1.79 17.64
N ALA A 87 10.51 -2.58 17.72
CA ALA A 87 10.10 -3.47 16.64
C ALA A 87 8.59 -3.59 16.51
N THR A 88 8.14 -3.85 15.28
CA THR A 88 6.75 -4.25 15.02
C THR A 88 6.71 -5.63 14.40
N LEU A 89 5.79 -6.46 14.86
CA LEU A 89 5.48 -7.75 14.27
C LEU A 89 4.07 -7.73 13.68
N SER A 90 3.98 -7.83 12.36
CA SER A 90 2.74 -8.01 11.62
C SER A 90 2.53 -9.50 11.36
N LEU A 91 1.31 -9.97 11.61
CA LEU A 91 0.87 -11.36 11.48
C LEU A 91 -0.45 -11.40 10.69
N PRO A 92 -0.88 -12.60 10.25
CA PRO A 92 -2.19 -12.78 9.61
C PRO A 92 -3.35 -12.33 10.51
N ASN A 93 -4.53 -12.19 9.91
CA ASN A 93 -5.77 -11.81 10.61
C ASN A 93 -5.72 -10.44 11.29
N ASP A 94 -5.03 -9.48 10.65
CA ASP A 94 -4.93 -8.09 11.11
C ASP A 94 -4.20 -7.93 12.47
N VAL A 95 -3.47 -8.96 12.92
CA VAL A 95 -2.76 -8.96 14.20
C VAL A 95 -1.43 -8.23 14.07
N MET A 96 -1.20 -7.28 14.97
CA MET A 96 0.04 -6.51 15.01
C MET A 96 0.50 -6.27 16.45
N TYR A 97 1.79 -6.43 16.69
CA TYR A 97 2.43 -6.15 17.97
C TYR A 97 3.51 -5.08 17.81
N LEU A 98 3.68 -4.28 18.85
CA LEU A 98 4.80 -3.38 19.07
C LEU A 98 5.62 -3.91 20.24
N TYR A 99 6.93 -4.05 20.05
CA TYR A 99 7.88 -4.31 21.12
C TYR A 99 8.69 -3.05 21.40
N MET A 100 8.79 -2.70 22.68
CA MET A 100 9.57 -1.56 23.15
C MET A 100 10.57 -2.04 24.20
N PRO A 101 11.88 -2.02 23.89
CA PRO A 101 12.92 -2.50 24.82
C PRO A 101 12.88 -1.84 26.20
N ALA A 102 12.54 -0.55 26.24
CA ALA A 102 12.42 0.22 27.48
C ALA A 102 11.43 -0.37 28.49
N PHE A 103 10.44 -1.14 28.03
CA PHE A 103 9.44 -1.78 28.89
C PHE A 103 9.60 -3.31 28.95
N GLY A 104 10.53 -3.88 28.18
CA GLY A 104 10.78 -5.33 28.13
C GLY A 104 9.60 -6.19 27.65
N LYS A 105 8.54 -5.59 27.12
CA LYS A 105 7.29 -6.28 26.77
C LYS A 105 6.70 -5.82 25.44
N GLU A 106 5.96 -6.71 24.81
CA GLU A 106 5.13 -6.42 23.64
C GLU A 106 3.76 -5.86 24.03
N ARG A 107 3.18 -5.10 23.11
CA ARG A 107 1.82 -4.58 23.19
C ARG A 107 1.12 -4.80 21.87
N ARG A 108 -0.10 -5.35 21.90
CA ARG A 108 -0.94 -5.45 20.69
C ARG A 108 -1.37 -4.06 20.23
N ILE A 109 -1.28 -3.81 18.93
CA ILE A 109 -1.80 -2.59 18.28
C ILE A 109 -3.22 -2.91 17.79
N SER A 110 -4.22 -2.18 18.29
CA SER A 110 -5.60 -2.26 17.78
C SER A 110 -5.72 -1.60 16.41
N SER A 111 -6.70 -2.00 15.60
CA SER A 111 -6.92 -1.44 14.26
C SER A 111 -7.13 0.08 14.29
N SER A 112 -7.75 0.64 15.33
CA SER A 112 -7.92 2.08 15.51
C SER A 112 -6.62 2.86 15.72
N VAL A 113 -5.57 2.21 16.23
CA VAL A 113 -4.26 2.83 16.49
C VAL A 113 -3.33 2.69 15.28
N LYS A 114 -3.68 1.85 14.30
CA LYS A 114 -2.80 1.56 13.16
C LYS A 114 -2.46 2.78 12.29
N SER A 115 -3.33 3.80 12.27
CA SER A 115 -3.10 5.05 11.55
C SER A 115 -2.16 6.03 12.26
N GLN A 116 -1.78 5.75 13.51
CA GLN A 116 -0.91 6.62 14.30
C GLN A 116 0.56 6.51 13.86
N LYS A 117 1.30 7.61 14.05
CA LYS A 117 2.73 7.69 13.72
C LYS A 117 3.55 6.66 14.50
N PHE A 118 4.43 5.98 13.78
CA PHE A 118 5.32 4.96 14.32
C PHE A 118 6.64 5.59 14.78
N ALA A 119 6.94 5.44 16.07
CA ALA A 119 8.22 5.78 16.69
C ALA A 119 8.71 7.22 16.40
N GLY A 120 7.83 8.19 16.17
CA GLY A 120 8.21 9.56 15.82
C GLY A 120 8.81 9.71 14.41
N THR A 121 8.47 8.79 13.51
CA THR A 121 8.63 8.94 12.06
C THR A 121 7.32 9.44 11.45
N ASP A 122 7.32 9.74 10.14
CA ASP A 122 6.09 10.04 9.41
C ASP A 122 5.35 8.79 8.89
N PHE A 123 5.92 7.60 9.06
CA PHE A 123 5.22 6.35 8.78
C PHE A 123 4.17 6.07 9.85
N ALA A 124 3.05 5.48 9.45
CA ALA A 124 2.07 4.93 10.38
C ALA A 124 2.41 3.47 10.73
N TYR A 125 1.83 2.93 11.81
CA TYR A 125 1.97 1.51 12.12
C TYR A 125 1.51 0.62 10.97
N GLU A 126 0.42 0.99 10.29
CA GLU A 126 -0.09 0.24 9.15
C GLU A 126 0.84 0.19 7.93
N ASP A 127 1.83 1.09 7.83
CA ASP A 127 2.82 1.03 6.76
C ASP A 127 3.84 -0.09 7.00
N MET A 128 3.98 -0.55 8.25
CA MET A 128 4.83 -1.69 8.60
C MET A 128 4.11 -3.04 8.44
N GLU A 129 2.83 -3.04 8.06
CA GLU A 129 2.01 -4.24 7.91
C GLU A 129 2.39 -5.03 6.64
N ALA A 130 2.43 -6.36 6.73
CA ALA A 130 2.46 -7.24 5.57
C ALA A 130 1.03 -7.58 5.15
N LYS A 131 0.48 -6.79 4.21
CA LYS A 131 -0.85 -7.01 3.68
C LYS A 131 -0.90 -6.55 2.23
N LEU A 132 -1.42 -7.41 1.36
CA LEU A 132 -1.63 -7.12 -0.06
C LEU A 132 -2.54 -5.90 -0.22
N PHE A 133 -2.17 -5.00 -1.12
CA PHE A 133 -2.92 -3.77 -1.41
C PHE A 133 -4.33 -4.09 -1.88
N VAL A 134 -4.50 -5.10 -2.75
CA VAL A 134 -5.82 -5.53 -3.25
C VAL A 134 -6.75 -6.03 -2.14
N LYS A 135 -6.20 -6.53 -1.02
CA LYS A 135 -6.99 -6.98 0.14
C LYS A 135 -7.32 -5.84 1.09
N LYS A 136 -6.62 -4.71 0.99
CA LYS A 136 -6.73 -3.59 1.93
C LYS A 136 -7.54 -2.43 1.35
N TYR A 137 -7.48 -2.24 0.03
CA TYR A 137 -8.03 -1.06 -0.62
C TYR A 137 -8.89 -1.43 -1.82
N THR A 138 -9.93 -0.62 -2.03
CA THR A 138 -10.68 -0.59 -3.28
C THR A 138 -10.17 0.60 -4.08
N ALA A 139 -9.59 0.32 -5.25
CA ALA A 139 -8.98 1.33 -6.08
C ALA A 139 -10.00 1.96 -7.05
N LYS A 140 -9.94 3.29 -7.19
CA LYS A 140 -10.63 4.01 -8.26
C LYS A 140 -9.60 4.59 -9.22
N LEU A 141 -9.73 4.28 -10.51
CA LEU A 141 -8.90 4.89 -11.55
C LEU A 141 -9.32 6.36 -11.73
N LEU A 142 -8.37 7.29 -11.60
CA LEU A 142 -8.66 8.72 -11.75
C LEU A 142 -8.32 9.24 -13.16
N LYS A 143 -7.14 8.90 -13.67
CA LYS A 143 -6.67 9.36 -14.99
C LYS A 143 -5.53 8.47 -15.49
N LYS A 144 -5.38 8.39 -16.82
CA LYS A 144 -4.28 7.72 -17.51
C LYS A 144 -3.55 8.78 -18.35
N GLU A 145 -2.53 9.42 -17.79
CA GLU A 145 -1.65 10.37 -18.51
C GLU A 145 -0.20 10.06 -18.16
N GLY A 146 0.51 9.41 -19.09
CA GLY A 146 1.90 8.96 -18.91
C GLY A 146 2.03 7.81 -17.90
N ASN A 147 1.69 8.08 -16.64
CA ASN A 147 1.78 7.19 -15.49
C ASN A 147 0.36 6.89 -14.95
N LEU A 148 0.15 5.70 -14.37
CA LEU A 148 -1.17 5.28 -13.88
C LEU A 148 -1.45 5.85 -12.48
N LEU A 149 -2.42 6.77 -12.38
CA LEU A 149 -2.83 7.34 -11.10
C LEU A 149 -4.05 6.60 -10.54
N VAL A 150 -3.84 5.96 -9.39
CA VAL A 150 -4.90 5.24 -8.65
C VAL A 150 -5.21 5.98 -7.35
N HIS A 151 -6.48 6.28 -7.13
CA HIS A 151 -6.93 6.79 -5.84
C HIS A 151 -7.25 5.64 -4.89
N ILE A 152 -6.67 5.72 -3.70
CA ILE A 152 -6.96 4.85 -2.57
C ILE A 152 -7.58 5.73 -1.47
N PRO A 153 -8.89 5.59 -1.18
CA PRO A 153 -9.54 6.36 -0.13
C PRO A 153 -8.83 6.19 1.23
N GLY A 154 -8.55 7.29 1.91
CA GLY A 154 -7.86 7.29 3.21
C GLY A 154 -6.32 7.37 3.17
N LYS A 155 -5.70 7.38 1.98
CA LYS A 155 -4.27 7.64 1.79
C LYS A 155 -4.05 8.73 0.74
N LEU A 156 -2.93 9.47 0.84
CA LEU A 156 -2.49 10.39 -0.20
C LEU A 156 -2.34 9.61 -1.52
N ALA A 157 -2.70 10.22 -2.66
CA ALA A 157 -2.65 9.56 -3.96
C ALA A 157 -1.26 8.95 -4.21
N TYR A 158 -1.20 7.64 -4.39
CA TYR A 158 0.05 6.96 -4.71
C TYR A 158 0.38 7.19 -6.17
N ARG A 159 1.52 7.84 -6.44
CA ARG A 159 2.12 7.87 -7.77
C ARG A 159 2.73 6.49 -8.03
N LEU A 160 1.98 5.63 -8.72
CA LEU A 160 2.46 4.31 -9.13
C LEU A 160 3.12 4.48 -10.49
N LEU A 161 4.46 4.47 -10.47
CA LEU A 161 5.40 4.66 -11.58
C LEU A 161 4.86 5.57 -12.68
#